data_AF-A0A1U8YIC1-F1
#
_entry.id   AF-A0A1U8YIC1-F1
#
_cell.length_a   1.000
_cell.length_b   1.000
_cell.length_c   1.000
_cell.angle_alpha   90.00
_cell.angle_beta   90.00
_cell.angle_gamma   90.00
#
_symmetry.space_group_name_H-M   'P 1'
#
loop_
_entity.id
_entity.type
_entity.pdbx_description
1 polymer ?
#
loop_
_entity_poly.entity_id
_entity_poly.type
_entity_poly.pdbx_seq_one_letter_code
_entity_poly.pdbx_strand_id
1 'polypeptide(L)' 'DEFPAVALAKTYNLDSQVGESSACATALLCGVKARKETVGLHSGGKFLNCSFQSTFQSEAADWAQQQRKSTGIVTTSRVT' A
#
# COMPACT_ATOMS: atom_id res chain seq x y z
N ASP A 1 -11.37 -19.92 9.12
CA ASP A 1 -10.15 -20.73 9.25
C ASP A 1 -10.15 -22.01 8.42
N GLU A 2 -10.95 -22.08 7.34
CA GLU A 2 -11.01 -23.23 6.43
C GLU A 2 -10.21 -23.02 5.14
N PHE A 3 -9.46 -21.91 5.03
CA PHE A 3 -8.71 -21.59 3.82
C PHE A 3 -7.62 -22.66 3.60
N PRO A 4 -7.46 -23.19 2.39
CA PRO A 4 -6.57 -24.32 2.11
C PRO A 4 -5.08 -23.93 2.10
N ALA A 5 -4.77 -22.63 2.05
CA ALA A 5 -3.42 -22.10 2.03
C ALA A 5 -3.26 -20.94 3.01
N VAL A 6 -2.14 -20.93 3.72
CA VAL A 6 -1.75 -19.88 4.66
C VAL A 6 -0.28 -19.51 4.43
N ALA A 7 0.03 -18.24 4.66
CA ALA A 7 1.40 -17.75 4.65
C ALA A 7 1.58 -16.71 5.75
N LEU A 8 2.83 -16.48 6.13
CA LEU A 8 3.21 -15.40 7.04
C LEU A 8 3.81 -14.24 6.24
N ALA A 9 3.42 -13.02 6.58
CA ALA A 9 3.91 -11.80 5.94
C ALA A 9 4.77 -10.97 6.91
N LYS A 10 5.93 -10.51 6.45
CA LYS A 10 6.83 -9.63 7.23
C LYS A 10 6.44 -8.16 7.05
N THR A 11 5.85 -7.57 8.08
CA THR A 11 5.14 -6.28 8.01
C THR A 11 5.98 -5.02 8.24
N TYR A 12 7.29 -5.15 8.52
CA TYR A 12 8.16 -3.98 8.74
C TYR A 12 8.08 -2.97 7.58
N ASN A 13 8.10 -1.68 7.89
CA ASN A 13 8.25 -0.60 6.91
C ASN A 13 9.74 -0.30 6.69
N LEU A 14 10.09 0.51 5.70
CA LEU A 14 11.50 0.77 5.36
C LEU A 14 12.32 1.39 6.50
N ASP A 15 11.66 2.12 7.40
CA ASP A 15 12.25 2.87 8.51
C ASP A 15 11.58 2.57 9.86
N SER A 16 10.71 1.56 9.94
CA SER A 16 10.06 1.13 11.18
C SER A 16 9.91 -0.38 11.24
N GLN A 17 10.25 -0.99 12.38
CA GLN A 17 10.08 -2.43 12.60
C GLN A 17 8.60 -2.80 12.80
N VAL A 18 7.84 -1.94 13.47
CA VAL A 18 6.40 -2.10 13.66
C VAL A 18 5.70 -1.50 12.45
N GLY A 19 4.91 -2.34 11.75
CA GLY A 19 4.16 -1.93 10.58
C GLY A 19 3.05 -0.94 10.92
N GLU A 20 2.92 0.10 10.10
CA GLU A 20 1.83 1.08 10.14
C GLU A 20 0.93 0.91 8.90
N SER A 21 -0.36 1.22 9.05
CA SER A 21 -1.41 0.94 8.05
C SER A 21 -1.11 1.47 6.65
N SER A 22 -0.69 2.72 6.50
CA SER A 22 -0.46 3.36 5.19
C SER A 22 0.71 2.74 4.42
N ALA A 23 1.81 2.49 5.12
CA ALA A 23 2.99 1.89 4.52
C ALA A 23 2.80 0.38 4.24
N CYS A 24 2.05 -0.33 5.08
CA CYS A 24 1.64 -1.71 4.82
C CYS A 24 0.64 -1.81 3.65
N ALA A 25 -0.29 -0.87 3.52
CA ALA A 25 -1.22 -0.81 2.39
C ALA A 25 -0.46 -0.63 1.07
N THR A 26 0.55 0.25 1.03
CA THR A 26 1.42 0.41 -0.14
C THR A 26 2.15 -0.90 -0.49
N ALA A 27 2.66 -1.62 0.51
CA ALA A 27 3.29 -2.91 0.27
C ALA A 27 2.33 -3.98 -0.27
N LEU A 28 1.10 -4.03 0.26
CA LEU A 28 0.09 -5.03 -0.12
C LEU A 28 -0.57 -4.73 -1.48
N LEU A 29 -0.84 -3.46 -1.77
CA LEU A 29 -1.63 -3.04 -2.94
C LEU A 29 -0.75 -2.60 -4.12
N CYS A 30 0.41 -2.01 -3.87
CA CYS A 30 1.34 -1.54 -4.91
C CYS A 30 2.56 -2.46 -5.09
N GLY A 31 2.77 -3.43 -4.19
CA GLY A 31 3.87 -4.41 -4.28
C GLY A 31 5.25 -3.86 -3.91
N VAL A 32 5.35 -2.67 -3.33
CA VAL A 32 6.62 -2.06 -2.90
C VAL A 32 6.56 -1.60 -1.45
N LYS A 33 7.63 -1.83 -0.67
CA LYS A 33 7.70 -1.32 0.71
C LYS A 33 7.84 0.20 0.72
N ALA A 34 7.14 0.85 1.64
CA ALA A 34 7.18 2.29 1.85
C ALA A 34 7.72 2.66 3.24
N ARG A 35 7.97 3.95 3.43
CA ARG A 35 8.32 4.53 4.74
C ARG A 35 7.06 4.74 5.57
N LYS A 36 7.20 4.68 6.89
CA LYS A 36 6.09 4.88 7.83
C LYS A 36 5.35 6.20 7.54
N GLU A 37 4.02 6.20 7.66
CA GLU A 37 3.16 7.38 7.44
C GLU A 37 3.16 7.90 5.98
N THR A 38 3.56 7.06 5.01
CA THR A 38 3.46 7.36 3.58
C THR A 38 2.57 6.33 2.88
N VAL A 39 1.81 6.78 1.87
CA VAL A 39 0.88 5.94 1.10
C VAL A 39 1.12 6.10 -0.41
N GLY A 40 1.22 4.99 -1.13
CA GLY A 40 1.29 4.96 -2.59
C GLY A 40 2.55 5.59 -3.20
N LEU A 41 3.58 5.89 -2.42
CA LEU A 41 4.85 6.46 -2.89
C LEU A 41 5.94 5.38 -2.99
N HIS A 42 6.94 5.63 -3.84
CA HIS A 42 8.15 4.81 -3.86
C HIS A 42 8.97 4.93 -2.56
N SER A 43 10.03 4.11 -2.43
CA SER A 43 10.88 4.02 -1.23
C SER A 43 11.56 5.32 -0.77
N GLY A 44 11.68 6.31 -1.67
CA GLY A 44 12.26 7.62 -1.40
C GLY A 44 11.30 8.61 -0.74
N GLY A 45 9.98 8.36 -0.82
CA GLY A 45 8.94 9.26 -0.31
C GLY A 45 9.08 9.49 1.19
N LYS A 46 9.12 10.76 1.62
CA LYS A 46 9.27 11.15 3.02
C LYS A 46 7.99 11.74 3.57
N PHE A 47 7.64 11.33 4.80
CA PHE A 47 6.53 11.92 5.54
C PHE A 47 6.70 13.44 5.68
N LEU A 48 5.59 14.17 5.55
CA LEU A 48 5.52 15.65 5.58
C LEU A 48 6.40 16.36 4.53
N ASN A 49 6.75 15.68 3.42
CA ASN A 49 7.46 16.30 2.31
C ASN A 49 6.70 16.13 0.98
N CYS A 50 5.99 17.18 0.58
CA CYS A 50 5.17 17.20 -0.63
C CYS A 50 5.98 17.13 -1.93
N SER A 51 7.30 17.39 -1.92
CA SER A 51 8.13 17.28 -3.12
C SER A 51 8.17 15.87 -3.72
N PHE A 52 7.77 14.85 -2.96
CA PHE A 52 7.67 13.46 -3.43
C PHE A 52 6.31 13.11 -4.05
N GLN A 53 5.36 14.05 -4.16
CA GLN A 53 4.03 13.75 -4.68
C GLN A 53 4.05 13.11 -6.08
N SER A 54 5.01 13.43 -6.94
CA SER A 54 5.10 12.85 -8.29
C SER A 54 5.61 11.40 -8.33
N THR A 55 5.90 10.79 -7.18
CA THR A 55 6.56 9.47 -7.09
C THR A 55 5.59 8.32 -6.82
N PHE A 56 4.34 8.49 -7.25
CA PHE A 56 3.29 7.51 -7.07
C PHE A 56 3.63 6.15 -7.69
N GLN A 57 3.12 5.09 -7.06
CA GLN A 57 3.24 3.72 -7.50
C GLN A 57 1.86 3.20 -7.86
N SER A 58 1.76 2.50 -8.99
CA SER A 58 0.50 1.90 -9.40
C SER A 58 0.06 0.85 -8.39
N GLU A 59 -1.22 0.88 -8.03
CA GLU A 59 -1.83 -0.17 -7.24
C GLU A 59 -2.46 -1.27 -8.12
N ALA A 60 -2.74 -2.43 -7.54
CA ALA A 60 -3.35 -3.55 -8.24
C ALA A 60 -4.70 -3.18 -8.88
N ALA A 61 -5.43 -2.23 -8.31
CA ALA A 61 -6.67 -1.71 -8.89
C ALA A 61 -6.42 -0.96 -10.21
N ASP A 62 -5.34 -0.18 -10.32
CA ASP A 62 -4.95 0.49 -11.58
C ASP A 62 -4.73 -0.54 -12.68
N TRP A 63 -4.02 -1.63 -12.38
CA TRP A 63 -3.79 -2.71 -13.33
C TRP A 63 -5.08 -3.42 -13.74
N ALA A 64 -6.01 -3.62 -12.79
CA ALA A 64 -7.32 -4.19 -13.08
C ALA A 64 -8.15 -3.28 -13.99
N GLN A 65 -8.15 -1.97 -13.74
CA GLN A 65 -8.83 -0.96 -14.55
C GLN A 65 -8.25 -0.86 -15.96
N GLN A 66 -6.93 -0.93 -16.11
CA GLN A 66 -6.26 -1.00 -17.42
C GLN A 66 -6.72 -2.22 -18.23
N GLN A 67 -7.06 -3.32 -17.55
CA GLN A 67 -7.68 -4.51 -18.16
C GLN A 67 -9.21 -4.42 -18.27
N ARG A 68 -9.80 -3.23 -18.11
CA ARG A 68 -11.24 -2.96 -18.19
C ARG A 68 -12.08 -3.74 -17.16
N LYS A 69 -11.49 -4.07 -16.01
CA LYS A 69 -12.23 -4.67 -14.88
C LYS A 69 -12.78 -3.57 -13.98
N SER A 70 -13.98 -3.78 -13.45
CA SER A 70 -14.53 -2.92 -12.41
C SER A 70 -13.78 -3.12 -11.09
N THR A 71 -13.57 -2.03 -10.35
CA THR A 71 -12.88 -2.00 -9.05
C THR A 71 -13.70 -1.24 -8.02
N GLY A 72 -13.55 -1.56 -6.74
CA GLY A 72 -14.23 -0.85 -5.64
C GLY A 72 -13.56 -1.09 -4.29
N ILE A 73 -13.85 -0.21 -3.32
CA ILE A 73 -13.32 -0.27 -1.95
C ILE A 73 -14.50 -0.32 -0.98
N VAL A 74 -14.44 -1.21 0.01
CA VAL A 74 -15.39 -1.30 1.12
C VAL A 74 -14.61 -1.30 2.42
N THR A 75 -14.92 -0.38 3.32
CA THR A 75 -14.29 -0.27 4.65
C THR A 75 -15.31 0.23 5.68
N THR A 76 -15.09 -0.07 6.95
CA THR A 76 -15.82 0.52 8.07
C THR A 76 -15.18 1.81 8.59
N SER A 77 -13.97 2.14 8.12
CA SER A 77 -13.32 3.42 8.41
C SER A 77 -13.88 4.55 7.53
N ARG A 78 -13.37 5.77 7.71
CA ARG A 78 -13.50 6.78 6.66
C ARG A 78 -12.75 6.31 5.41
N VAL A 79 -13.23 6.72 4.24
CA VAL A 79 -12.60 6.44 2.94
C VAL A 79 -11.26 7.18 2.76
N THR A 80 -10.94 8.12 3.67
CA THR A 80 -9.69 8.87 3.74
C THR A 80 -9.19 8.97 5.18
#